data_AF-A0A1B8HS12-F1
#
_entry.id   AF-A0A1B8HS12-F1
#
_cell.length_a   1.000
_cell.length_b   1.000
_cell.length_c   1.000
_cell.angle_alpha   90.00
_cell.angle_beta   90.00
_cell.angle_gamma   90.00
#
_symmetry.space_group_name_H-M   'P 1'
#
loop_
_entity.id
_entity.type
_entity.pdbx_description
1 polymer ?
#
loop_
_entity_poly.entity_id
_entity_poly.type
_entity_poly.pdbx_seq_one_letter_code
_entity_poly.pdbx_strand_id
1 'polypeptide(L)'
;MIIPKAIFLYYTYRKGLYGKFDSIKQESQRVIGQIVVALRNPDTHQQGEIHHTFLATQYPRLSQDRQSIIWDNIRTSFIQAGYIIDVQHHSNGFSIYLNWKVFPNLPG
;
A
#
# COMPACT_ATOMS: atom_id res chain seq x y z
N MET A 1 -12.51 29.79 -31.16
CA MET A 1 -11.11 30.06 -30.79
C MET A 1 -10.73 29.15 -29.63
N ILE A 2 -10.12 28.00 -29.92
CA ILE A 2 -9.75 27.01 -28.90
C ILE A 2 -8.42 27.47 -28.31
N ILE A 3 -8.40 27.85 -27.03
CA ILE A 3 -7.18 28.33 -26.35
C ILE A 3 -6.19 27.15 -26.28
N PRO A 4 -5.09 27.15 -27.05
CA PRO A 4 -4.19 25.98 -27.18
C PRO A 4 -3.53 25.57 -25.86
N LYS A 5 -3.47 26.50 -24.89
CA LYS A 5 -2.86 26.30 -23.58
C LYS A 5 -3.69 25.40 -22.66
N ALA A 6 -5.02 25.38 -22.80
CA ALA A 6 -5.89 24.57 -21.92
C ALA A 6 -5.77 23.07 -22.21
N ILE A 7 -5.65 22.69 -23.49
CA ILE A 7 -5.45 21.30 -23.91
C ILE A 7 -4.10 20.79 -23.44
N PHE A 8 -3.03 21.58 -23.59
CA PHE A 8 -1.70 21.23 -23.08
C PHE A 8 -1.69 21.05 -21.55
N LEU A 9 -2.31 21.98 -20.81
CA LEU A 9 -2.45 21.86 -19.36
C LEU A 9 -3.27 20.62 -18.95
N TYR A 10 -4.33 20.31 -19.67
CA TYR A 10 -5.16 19.12 -19.43
C TYR A 10 -4.41 17.81 -19.72
N TYR A 11 -3.65 17.73 -20.81
CA TYR A 11 -2.81 16.58 -21.12
C TYR A 11 -1.66 16.41 -20.12
N THR A 12 -1.07 17.50 -19.67
CA THR A 12 0.01 17.47 -18.67
C THR A 12 -0.53 17.08 -17.30
N TYR A 13 -1.70 17.59 -16.92
CA TYR A 13 -2.42 17.19 -15.72
C TYR A 13 -2.82 15.71 -15.76
N ARG A 14 -3.39 15.23 -16.87
CA ARG A 14 -3.73 13.82 -17.06
C ARG A 14 -2.48 12.93 -17.05
N LYS A 15 -1.41 13.25 -17.79
CA LYS A 15 -0.14 12.51 -17.72
C LYS A 15 0.45 12.51 -16.32
N GLY A 16 0.36 13.62 -15.59
CA GLY A 16 0.77 13.71 -14.19
C GLY A 16 -0.08 12.84 -13.26
N LEU A 17 -1.39 12.72 -13.50
CA LEU A 17 -2.28 11.80 -12.78
C LEU A 17 -1.95 10.34 -13.10
N TYR A 18 -1.86 9.97 -14.38
CA TYR A 18 -1.53 8.59 -14.78
C TYR A 18 -0.13 8.17 -14.32
N GLY A 19 0.87 9.05 -14.41
CA GLY A 19 2.22 8.80 -13.87
C GLY A 19 2.25 8.71 -12.34
N LYS A 20 1.37 9.44 -11.64
CA LYS A 20 1.19 9.29 -10.19
C LYS A 20 0.58 7.93 -9.84
N PHE A 21 -0.44 7.48 -10.55
CA PHE A 21 -1.03 6.15 -10.37
C PHE A 21 -0.01 5.03 -10.62
N ASP A 22 0.82 5.15 -11.66
CA ASP A 22 1.90 4.20 -11.92
C ASP A 22 2.94 4.21 -10.80
N SER A 23 3.29 5.39 -10.26
CA SER A 23 4.25 5.48 -9.14
C SER A 23 3.71 4.90 -7.82
N ILE A 24 2.44 5.14 -7.48
CA ILE A 24 1.84 4.57 -6.26
C ILE A 24 1.68 3.06 -6.40
N LYS A 25 1.29 2.58 -7.59
CA LYS A 25 1.22 1.15 -7.88
C LYS A 25 2.58 0.46 -7.78
N GLN A 26 3.64 1.10 -8.23
CA GLN A 26 5.01 0.57 -8.07
C GLN A 26 5.43 0.55 -6.60
N GLU A 27 5.15 1.62 -5.85
CA GLU A 27 5.43 1.66 -4.41
C GLU A 27 4.65 0.57 -3.65
N SER A 28 3.37 0.37 -3.96
CA SER A 28 2.55 -0.67 -3.31
C SER A 28 3.06 -2.08 -3.63
N GLN A 29 3.47 -2.36 -4.87
CA GLN A 29 4.06 -3.63 -5.24
C GLN A 29 5.37 -3.90 -4.47
N ARG A 30 6.21 -2.88 -4.26
CA ARG A 30 7.44 -3.02 -3.46
C ARG A 30 7.12 -3.33 -2.00
N VAL A 31 6.16 -2.63 -1.41
CA VAL A 31 5.70 -2.88 -0.03
C VAL A 31 5.21 -4.32 0.12
N ILE A 32 4.30 -4.76 -0.76
CA ILE A 32 3.79 -6.14 -0.77
C ILE A 32 4.94 -7.14 -0.94
N GLY A 33 5.88 -6.86 -1.84
CA GLY A 33 7.06 -7.70 -2.05
C GLY A 33 7.89 -7.87 -0.79
N GLN A 34 8.17 -6.80 -0.06
CA GLN A 34 8.92 -6.86 1.21
C GLN A 34 8.18 -7.68 2.26
N ILE A 35 6.87 -7.48 2.39
CA ILE A 35 6.02 -8.25 3.32
C ILE A 35 6.04 -9.73 2.97
N VAL A 36 5.85 -10.09 1.69
CA VAL A 36 5.85 -11.49 1.25
C VAL A 36 7.19 -12.16 1.50
N VAL A 37 8.30 -11.45 1.29
CA VAL A 37 9.64 -11.96 1.62
C VAL A 37 9.76 -12.22 3.13
N ALA A 38 9.27 -11.31 3.98
CA ALA A 38 9.26 -11.51 5.43
C ALA A 38 8.38 -12.70 5.85
N LEU A 39 7.19 -12.85 5.27
CA LEU A 39 6.29 -13.97 5.56
C LEU A 39 6.83 -15.34 5.12
N ARG A 40 7.72 -15.36 4.12
CA ARG A 40 8.41 -16.58 3.66
C ARG A 40 9.61 -16.95 4.53
N ASN A 41 10.08 -16.05 5.39
CA ASN A 41 11.13 -16.38 6.34
C ASN A 41 10.57 -17.33 7.41
N PRO A 42 11.11 -18.55 7.58
CA PRO A 42 10.60 -19.52 8.54
C PRO A 42 10.55 -19.00 9.98
N ASP A 43 11.54 -18.23 10.40
CA ASP A 43 11.63 -17.71 11.77
C ASP A 43 10.49 -16.73 12.05
N THR A 44 10.25 -15.85 11.09
CA THR A 44 9.16 -14.86 11.10
C THR A 44 7.80 -15.54 10.97
N HIS A 45 7.71 -16.59 10.14
CA HIS A 45 6.48 -17.34 9.97
C HIS A 45 6.03 -18.04 11.27
N GLN A 46 6.98 -18.56 12.05
CA GLN A 46 6.71 -19.19 13.35
C GLN A 46 6.24 -18.19 14.42
N GLN A 47 6.67 -16.92 14.33
CA GLN A 47 6.21 -15.86 15.25
C GLN A 47 4.73 -15.55 15.09
N GLY A 48 4.13 -15.83 13.93
CA GLY A 48 2.68 -15.70 13.72
C GLY A 48 2.16 -14.26 13.55
N GLU A 49 3.09 -13.30 13.57
CA GLU A 49 2.83 -11.89 13.34
C GLU A 49 4.08 -11.21 12.77
N ILE A 50 3.88 -10.10 12.06
CA ILE A 50 4.95 -9.19 11.65
C ILE A 50 4.53 -7.74 11.79
N HIS A 51 5.53 -6.90 12.01
CA HIS A 51 5.40 -5.46 11.98
C HIS A 51 6.49 -4.88 11.10
N HIS A 52 6.10 -4.20 10.02
CA HIS A 52 7.02 -3.51 9.11
C HIS A 52 6.71 -2.03 9.03
N THR A 53 7.74 -1.22 9.22
CA THR A 53 7.68 0.24 9.07
C THR A 53 8.32 0.64 7.75
N PHE A 54 7.62 1.50 7.01
CA PHE A 54 8.01 2.02 5.72
C PHE A 54 8.15 3.53 5.80
N LEU A 55 9.32 4.04 5.41
CA LEU A 55 9.64 5.46 5.51
C LEU A 55 9.09 6.23 4.30
N ALA A 56 8.55 7.43 4.56
CA ALA A 56 8.08 8.34 3.52
C ALA A 56 9.18 8.81 2.56
N THR A 57 10.46 8.74 2.98
CA THR A 57 11.60 9.00 2.10
C THR A 57 11.76 7.94 1.00
N GLN A 58 11.31 6.72 1.24
CA GLN A 58 11.38 5.59 0.30
C GLN A 58 10.05 5.34 -0.41
N TYR A 59 8.92 5.66 0.25
CA TYR A 59 7.56 5.47 -0.23
C TYR A 59 6.74 6.76 -0.14
N PRO A 60 7.18 7.85 -0.80
CA PRO A 60 6.60 9.18 -0.61
C PRO A 60 5.15 9.26 -1.08
N ARG A 61 4.79 8.55 -2.15
CA ARG A 61 3.44 8.62 -2.72
C ARG A 61 2.46 7.83 -1.88
N LEU A 62 2.81 6.60 -1.53
CA LEU A 62 1.97 5.73 -0.71
C LEU A 62 1.79 6.27 0.72
N SER A 63 2.81 6.96 1.26
CA SER A 63 2.73 7.61 2.59
C SER A 63 1.81 8.82 2.62
N GLN A 64 1.70 9.56 1.50
CA GLN A 64 0.81 10.72 1.39
C GLN A 64 -0.65 10.31 1.12
N ASP A 65 -0.85 9.13 0.54
CA ASP A 65 -2.11 8.69 -0.02
C ASP A 65 -2.92 7.81 0.94
N ARG A 66 -3.29 8.37 2.10
CA ARG A 66 -3.84 7.62 3.26
C ARG A 66 -5.23 7.02 3.08
N GLN A 67 -5.98 7.45 2.06
CA GLN A 67 -7.39 7.07 1.85
C GLN A 67 -7.65 6.49 0.46
N SER A 68 -6.60 6.05 -0.24
CA SER A 68 -6.81 5.55 -1.60
C SER A 68 -7.27 4.11 -1.64
N ILE A 69 -7.93 3.81 -2.76
CA ILE A 69 -8.32 2.46 -3.17
C ILE A 69 -7.16 1.46 -3.13
N ILE A 70 -5.91 1.92 -3.20
CA ILE A 70 -4.73 1.05 -3.14
C ILE A 70 -4.57 0.44 -1.75
N TRP A 71 -4.83 1.20 -0.68
CA TRP A 71 -4.80 0.65 0.68
C TRP A 71 -5.94 -0.32 0.93
N ASP A 72 -7.13 -0.05 0.40
CA ASP A 72 -8.25 -0.97 0.48
C ASP A 72 -7.95 -2.27 -0.27
N ASN A 73 -7.30 -2.19 -1.43
CA ASN A 73 -6.87 -3.36 -2.19
C ASN A 73 -5.81 -4.17 -1.43
N ILE A 74 -4.83 -3.51 -0.80
CA ILE A 74 -3.83 -4.17 0.04
C ILE A 74 -4.52 -4.90 1.19
N ARG A 75 -5.37 -4.19 1.97
CA ARG A 75 -6.10 -4.78 3.10
C ARG A 75 -6.94 -5.96 2.67
N THR A 76 -7.76 -5.80 1.63
CA THR A 76 -8.62 -6.85 1.09
C THR A 76 -7.80 -8.08 0.69
N SER A 77 -6.65 -7.90 0.03
CA SER A 77 -5.80 -9.02 -0.40
C SER A 77 -5.28 -9.84 0.79
N PHE A 78 -4.84 -9.17 1.86
CA PHE A 78 -4.34 -9.86 3.07
C PHE A 78 -5.48 -10.50 3.87
N ILE A 79 -6.62 -9.82 4.01
CA ILE A 79 -7.80 -10.37 4.69
C ILE A 79 -8.30 -11.63 3.98
N GLN A 80 -8.40 -11.60 2.64
CA GLN A 80 -8.80 -12.76 1.84
C GLN A 80 -7.83 -13.94 1.95
N ALA A 81 -6.54 -13.65 2.20
CA ALA A 81 -5.53 -14.67 2.44
C ALA A 81 -5.47 -15.16 3.91
N GLY A 82 -6.39 -14.71 4.77
CA GLY A 82 -6.52 -15.17 6.16
C GLY A 82 -5.71 -14.37 7.18
N TYR A 83 -5.17 -13.22 6.80
CA TYR A 83 -4.41 -12.35 7.70
C TYR A 83 -5.29 -11.26 8.31
N ILE A 84 -5.08 -10.97 9.59
CA ILE A 84 -5.50 -9.71 10.19
C ILE A 84 -4.45 -8.66 9.82
N ILE A 85 -4.88 -7.54 9.25
CA ILE A 85 -4.00 -6.44 8.82
C ILE A 85 -4.41 -5.13 9.47
N ASP A 86 -3.45 -4.43 10.05
CA ASP A 86 -3.59 -3.03 10.49
C ASP A 86 -2.56 -2.15 9.77
N VAL A 87 -3.00 -0.96 9.36
CA VAL A 87 -2.15 0.01 8.66
C VAL A 87 -2.21 1.33 9.41
N GLN A 88 -1.09 1.70 10.01
CA GLN A 88 -0.97 2.91 10.83
C GLN A 88 -0.15 3.95 10.07
N HIS A 89 -0.76 5.09 9.78
CA HIS A 89 -0.08 6.20 9.13
C HIS A 89 0.52 7.15 10.17
N HIS A 90 1.77 7.54 9.95
CA HIS A 90 2.49 8.50 10.79
C HIS A 90 3.09 9.64 9.94
N SER A 91 3.72 10.62 10.56
CA SER A 91 4.25 11.81 9.86
C SER A 91 5.42 11.47 8.92
N ASN A 92 6.21 10.45 9.26
CA ASN A 92 7.39 10.01 8.53
C ASN A 92 7.17 8.73 7.70
N GLY A 93 5.92 8.31 7.46
CA GLY A 93 5.64 7.09 6.69
C GLY A 93 4.38 6.34 7.14
N PHE A 94 4.44 5.01 7.10
CA PHE A 94 3.40 4.13 7.59
C PHE A 94 3.98 2.81 8.11
N SER A 95 3.23 2.16 8.99
CA SER A 95 3.50 0.82 9.47
C SER A 95 2.38 -0.13 9.07
N ILE A 96 2.76 -1.36 8.75
CA ILE A 96 1.84 -2.46 8.49
C ILE A 96 2.09 -3.53 9.52
N TYR A 97 1.04 -3.88 10.26
CA TYR A 97 1.00 -5.01 11.17
C TYR A 97 0.16 -6.12 10.54
N LEU A 98 0.69 -7.34 10.56
CA LEU A 98 0.00 -8.54 10.08
C LEU A 98 0.03 -9.62 11.17
N ASN A 99 -1.09 -10.29 11.37
CA ASN A 99 -1.22 -11.41 12.30
C ASN A 99 -2.04 -12.53 11.65
N TRP A 100 -1.56 -13.77 11.77
CA TRP A 100 -2.25 -14.97 11.26
C TRP A 100 -2.34 -16.09 12.31
N LYS A 101 -2.03 -15.78 13.57
CA LYS A 101 -2.30 -16.66 14.71
C LYS A 101 -3.78 -16.65 15.10
N VAL A 102 -4.42 -15.50 14.93
CA VAL A 102 -5.82 -15.32 15.28
C VAL A 102 -6.64 -15.37 13.99
N PHE A 103 -7.45 -16.41 13.83
CA PHE A 103 -8.45 -16.41 12.78
C PHE A 103 -9.47 -15.32 13.11
N PRO A 104 -9.78 -14.39 12.19
CA PRO A 104 -10.95 -13.55 12.38
C PRO A 104 -12.15 -14.49 12.48
N ASN A 105 -12.94 -14.36 13.56
CA ASN A 105 -14.25 -14.99 13.65
C ASN A 105 -15.10 -14.46 12.49
N LEU A 106 -15.04 -15.13 11.35
CA LEU A 106 -15.92 -14.88 10.23
C LEU A 106 -17.32 -15.32 10.71
N PRO A 107 -18.32 -14.42 10.76
CA PRO A 107 -19.68 -14.86 10.99
C PRO A 107 -20.07 -15.78 9.82
N GLY A 108 -20.40 -17.03 10.15
CA GLY A 108 -20.96 -18.00 9.22
C GLY A 108 -22.39 -17.68 8.84
#